data_AF-A0A136IID9-F1
#
_entry.id   AF-A0A136IID9-F1
#
_cell.length_a   1.000
_cell.length_b   1.000
_cell.length_c   1.000
_cell.angle_alpha   90.00
_cell.angle_beta   90.00
_cell.angle_gamma   90.00
#
_symmetry.space_group_name_H-M   'P 1'
#
loop_
_entity.id
_entity.type
_entity.pdbx_description
1 polymer ?
#
loop_
_entity_poly.entity_id
_entity_poly.type
_entity_poly.pdbx_seq_one_letter_code
_entity_poly.pdbx_strand_id
1 'polypeptide(L)'
;MVYANDVGHFVKAWQRMLAEFGDTQHAVVACLEATYMPLQKQWANCHIKKLRNFGVRTTSPTEANHHDCKNYLDSSRGDLLKLFLSKERLKKKVSDAYNTTLNQNALSVGRSYQRLWLSDVPLYFSRRAIDLVIQQHRRAERHLVTASNTQPKPIDVCLVNTCSFSQQYGLPYKPDTFEFTPSPPGRQ
;
A
#
# COMPACT_ATOMS: atom_id res chain seq x y z
N MET A 1 4.25 -15.81 -5.93
CA MET A 1 3.98 -15.62 -4.48
C MET A 1 2.54 -16.03 -4.22
N VAL A 2 2.31 -16.96 -3.29
CA VAL A 2 0.95 -17.43 -2.95
C VAL A 2 0.20 -16.30 -2.25
N TYR A 3 -0.62 -15.57 -2.99
CA TYR A 3 -1.46 -14.51 -2.44
C TYR A 3 -2.78 -15.10 -1.97
N ALA A 4 -3.02 -15.06 -0.66
CA ALA A 4 -4.28 -15.49 -0.08
C ALA A 4 -4.72 -14.52 1.02
N ASN A 5 -6.03 -14.29 1.10
CA ASN A 5 -6.59 -13.45 2.16
C ASN A 5 -6.78 -14.25 3.46
N ASP A 6 -6.98 -15.56 3.39
CA ASP A 6 -7.26 -16.40 4.56
C ASP A 6 -6.30 -17.58 4.66
N VAL A 7 -6.10 -18.09 5.88
CA VAL A 7 -5.16 -19.20 6.15
C VAL A 7 -5.58 -20.47 5.41
N GLY A 8 -6.88 -20.80 5.39
CA GLY A 8 -7.35 -21.99 4.65
C GLY A 8 -7.10 -21.89 3.14
N HIS A 9 -7.28 -20.71 2.55
CA HIS A 9 -6.96 -20.46 1.15
C HIS A 9 -5.45 -20.49 0.89
N PHE A 10 -4.65 -19.97 1.83
CA PHE A 10 -3.19 -20.03 1.77
C PHE A 10 -2.70 -21.48 1.73
N VAL A 11 -3.16 -22.34 2.65
CA VAL A 11 -2.75 -23.75 2.70
C VAL A 11 -3.14 -24.48 1.41
N LYS A 12 -4.36 -24.27 0.91
CA LYS A 12 -4.79 -24.87 -0.37
C LYS A 12 -3.94 -24.42 -1.55
N ALA A 13 -3.62 -23.13 -1.62
CA ALA A 13 -2.80 -22.59 -2.69
C ALA A 13 -1.33 -23.03 -2.57
N TRP A 14 -0.82 -23.21 -1.35
CA TRP A 14 0.49 -23.80 -1.08
C TRP A 14 0.55 -25.25 -1.55
N GLN A 15 -0.42 -26.08 -1.18
CA GLN A 15 -0.51 -27.48 -1.62
C GLN A 15 -0.59 -27.60 -3.13
N ARG A 16 -1.33 -26.72 -3.80
CA ARG A 16 -1.39 -26.68 -5.27
C ARG A 16 -0.02 -26.36 -5.88
N MET A 17 0.71 -25.39 -5.32
CA MET A 17 2.06 -25.07 -5.76
C MET A 17 3.02 -26.27 -5.59
N LEU A 18 2.94 -26.97 -4.45
CA LEU A 18 3.74 -28.18 -4.22
C LEU A 18 3.40 -29.28 -5.22
N ALA A 19 2.13 -29.48 -5.53
CA ALA A 19 1.70 -30.48 -6.52
C ALA A 19 2.14 -30.14 -7.95
N GLU A 20 2.16 -28.85 -8.31
CA GLU A 20 2.51 -28.40 -9.66
C GLU A 20 4.03 -28.37 -9.91
N PHE A 21 4.81 -27.96 -8.90
CA PHE A 21 6.25 -27.72 -9.04
C PHE A 21 7.15 -28.67 -8.24
N GLY A 22 6.57 -29.53 -7.40
CA GLY A 22 7.31 -30.44 -6.52
C GLY A 22 8.23 -31.39 -7.27
N ASP A 23 7.77 -31.90 -8.41
CA ASP A 23 8.53 -32.87 -9.22
C ASP A 23 9.54 -32.19 -10.15
N THR A 24 9.23 -31.00 -10.67
CA THR A 24 10.07 -30.31 -11.67
C THR A 24 11.09 -29.35 -11.05
N GLN A 25 10.78 -28.76 -9.90
CA GLN A 25 11.60 -27.75 -9.23
C GLN A 25 11.87 -28.09 -7.75
N HIS A 26 12.11 -29.37 -7.47
CA HIS A 26 12.27 -29.90 -6.11
C HIS A 26 13.23 -29.08 -5.23
N ALA A 27 14.40 -28.69 -5.75
CA ALA A 27 15.39 -27.94 -4.98
C ALA A 27 14.88 -26.54 -4.56
N VAL A 28 14.12 -25.87 -5.44
CA VAL A 28 13.52 -24.55 -5.13
C VAL A 28 12.41 -24.72 -4.10
N VAL A 29 11.56 -25.73 -4.29
CA VAL A 29 10.46 -26.04 -3.36
C VAL A 29 11.01 -26.38 -1.96
N ALA A 30 12.03 -27.24 -1.87
CA ALA A 30 12.68 -27.61 -0.62
C ALA A 30 13.29 -26.39 0.08
N CYS A 31 13.93 -25.47 -0.66
CA CYS A 31 14.45 -24.23 -0.11
C CYS A 31 13.34 -23.34 0.46
N LEU A 32 12.22 -23.21 -0.26
CA LEU A 32 11.07 -22.43 0.17
C LEU A 32 10.43 -23.03 1.44
N GLU A 33 10.29 -24.35 1.51
CA GLU A 33 9.77 -25.05 2.68
C GLU A 33 10.70 -24.94 3.89
N ALA A 34 12.01 -25.07 3.70
CA ALA A 34 12.98 -24.98 4.80
C ALA A 34 13.14 -23.54 5.32
N THR A 35 13.13 -22.55 4.42
CA THR A 35 13.56 -21.18 4.74
C THR A 35 12.37 -20.25 4.99
N TYR A 36 11.37 -20.27 4.10
CA TYR A 36 10.31 -19.26 4.09
C TYR A 36 9.06 -19.73 4.82
N MET A 37 8.67 -20.99 4.73
CA MET A 37 7.47 -21.50 5.39
C MET A 37 7.48 -21.35 6.93
N PRO A 38 8.59 -21.58 7.65
CA PRO A 38 8.65 -21.29 9.10
C PRO A 38 8.37 -19.82 9.42
N LEU A 39 8.70 -18.92 8.50
CA LEU A 39 8.52 -17.48 8.60
C LEU A 39 7.21 -16.99 7.97
N GLN A 40 6.25 -17.86 7.64
CA GLN A 40 5.01 -17.49 6.95
C GLN A 40 4.24 -16.34 7.59
N LYS A 41 4.33 -16.17 8.92
CA LYS A 41 3.68 -15.05 9.64
C LYS A 41 4.27 -13.68 9.28
N GLN A 42 5.48 -13.62 8.76
CA GLN A 42 6.20 -12.38 8.42
C GLN A 42 5.97 -11.92 6.99
N TRP A 43 5.52 -12.80 6.08
CA TRP A 43 5.37 -12.46 4.66
C TRP A 43 4.04 -12.86 4.04
N ALA A 44 3.37 -13.91 4.55
CA ALA A 44 2.13 -14.37 3.94
C ALA A 44 1.00 -13.36 4.22
N ASN A 45 0.34 -12.93 3.15
CA ASN A 45 -0.67 -11.87 3.19
C ASN A 45 -1.79 -12.13 4.21
N CYS A 46 -2.22 -13.39 4.35
CA CYS A 46 -3.24 -13.80 5.33
C CYS A 46 -2.86 -13.47 6.78
N HIS A 47 -1.56 -13.44 7.10
CA HIS A 47 -1.02 -13.07 8.41
C HIS A 47 -0.69 -11.58 8.49
N ILE A 48 0.03 -11.04 7.50
CA ILE A 48 0.54 -9.66 7.56
C ILE A 48 -0.51 -8.59 7.29
N LYS A 49 -1.67 -8.92 6.70
CA LYS A 49 -2.76 -7.95 6.44
C LYS A 49 -3.33 -7.31 7.71
N LYS A 50 -3.10 -7.93 8.87
CA LYS A 50 -3.50 -7.40 10.18
C LYS A 50 -2.46 -6.44 10.76
N LEU A 51 -1.23 -6.48 10.26
CA LEU A 51 -0.15 -5.60 10.71
C LEU A 51 -0.27 -4.26 9.98
N ARG A 52 -0.04 -3.17 10.74
CA ARG A 52 0.02 -1.81 10.18
C ARG A 52 1.33 -1.64 9.43
N ASN A 53 1.37 -2.10 8.19
CA ASN A 53 2.53 -1.93 7.31
C ASN A 53 2.54 -0.52 6.71
N PHE A 54 3.68 0.17 6.81
CA PHE A 54 3.91 1.49 6.23
C PHE A 54 4.69 1.37 4.92
N GLY A 55 4.04 0.84 3.89
CA GLY A 55 4.51 1.01 2.51
C GLY A 55 5.58 0.04 2.01
N VAL A 56 6.17 -0.81 2.85
CA VAL A 56 7.11 -1.86 2.39
C VAL A 56 6.31 -3.11 2.01
N ARG A 57 5.62 -3.07 0.86
CA ARG A 57 4.87 -4.23 0.32
C ARG A 57 5.56 -4.91 -0.84
N THR A 58 6.41 -4.18 -1.55
CA THR A 58 6.92 -4.61 -2.83
C THR A 58 8.44 -4.51 -2.81
N THR A 59 9.08 -5.55 -3.33
CA THR A 59 10.49 -5.50 -3.71
C THR A 59 10.68 -4.57 -4.90
N SER A 60 9.61 -4.16 -5.61
CA SER A 60 9.64 -3.29 -6.79
C SER A 60 10.56 -2.07 -6.69
N PRO A 61 10.59 -1.25 -5.61
CA PRO A 61 11.54 -0.14 -5.52
C PRO A 61 13.00 -0.62 -5.45
N THR A 62 13.25 -1.72 -4.72
CA THR A 62 14.57 -2.34 -4.62
C THR A 62 14.98 -3.02 -5.93
N GLU A 63 14.07 -3.73 -6.58
CA GLU A 63 14.25 -4.40 -7.87
C GLU A 63 14.44 -3.39 -9.01
N ALA A 64 13.66 -2.31 -9.04
CA ALA A 64 13.84 -1.22 -9.99
C ALA A 64 15.18 -0.54 -9.80
N ASN A 65 15.57 -0.25 -8.55
CA ASN A 65 16.91 0.27 -8.25
C ASN A 65 18.01 -0.70 -8.69
N HIS A 66 17.86 -2.01 -8.43
CA HIS A 66 18.83 -3.02 -8.89
C HIS A 66 18.89 -3.13 -10.41
N HIS A 67 17.73 -3.10 -11.08
CA HIS A 67 17.63 -3.12 -12.54
C HIS A 67 18.28 -1.88 -13.14
N ASP A 68 18.00 -0.69 -12.62
CA ASP A 68 18.62 0.55 -13.07
C ASP A 68 20.14 0.47 -12.88
N CYS A 69 20.63 -0.05 -11.76
CA CYS A 69 22.07 -0.26 -11.56
C CYS A 69 22.68 -1.22 -12.58
N LYS A 70 21.99 -2.33 -12.86
CA LYS A 70 22.45 -3.32 -13.85
C LYS A 70 22.49 -2.71 -15.24
N ASN A 71 21.48 -1.96 -15.65
CA ASN A 71 21.43 -1.29 -16.95
C ASN A 71 22.52 -0.22 -17.08
N TYR A 72 22.84 0.50 -16.01
CA TYR A 72 23.95 1.45 -16.03
C TYR A 72 25.34 0.78 -16.05
N LEU A 73 25.42 -0.52 -15.69
CA LEU A 73 26.60 -1.37 -15.74
C LEU A 73 26.56 -2.31 -16.96
N ASP A 74 26.17 -1.78 -18.13
CA ASP A 74 26.04 -2.44 -19.45
C ASP A 74 27.19 -3.39 -19.87
N SER A 75 28.32 -3.39 -19.16
CA SER A 75 29.40 -4.35 -19.38
C SER A 75 29.98 -4.86 -18.05
N SER A 76 30.39 -6.13 -18.04
CA SER A 76 31.11 -6.80 -16.94
C SER A 76 32.48 -6.18 -16.57
N ARG A 77 32.79 -4.99 -17.11
CA ARG A 77 34.00 -4.19 -16.87
C ARG A 77 33.67 -2.86 -16.17
N GLY A 78 32.69 -2.89 -15.26
CA GLY A 78 32.28 -1.71 -14.51
C GLY A 78 33.35 -1.27 -13.52
N ASP A 79 33.92 -0.09 -13.75
CA ASP A 79 34.75 0.61 -12.76
C ASP A 79 33.86 1.26 -11.67
N LEU A 80 34.37 1.33 -10.44
CA LEU A 80 33.69 1.92 -9.29
C LEU A 80 33.29 3.38 -9.57
N LEU A 81 34.14 4.12 -10.30
CA LEU A 81 33.84 5.49 -10.72
C LEU A 81 32.61 5.54 -11.64
N LYS A 82 32.48 4.59 -12.58
CA LYS A 82 31.33 4.51 -13.50
C LYS A 82 30.04 4.20 -12.73
N LEU A 83 30.09 3.31 -11.73
CA LEU A 83 28.96 3.02 -10.86
C LEU A 83 28.53 4.27 -10.08
N PHE A 84 29.48 4.97 -9.46
CA PHE A 84 29.20 6.19 -8.68
C PHE A 84 28.54 7.27 -9.54
N LEU A 85 29.08 7.56 -10.72
CA LEU A 85 28.52 8.56 -11.64
C LEU A 85 27.11 8.18 -12.10
N SER A 86 26.87 6.89 -12.38
CA SER A 86 25.53 6.39 -12.74
C SER A 86 24.53 6.52 -11.60
N LYS A 87 24.94 6.26 -10.36
CA LYS A 87 24.11 6.46 -9.16
C LYS A 87 23.74 7.93 -8.95
N GLU A 88 24.69 8.85 -9.12
CA GLU A 88 24.40 10.29 -9.03
C GLU A 88 23.42 10.75 -10.13
N ARG A 89 23.57 10.24 -11.36
CA ARG A 89 22.60 10.51 -12.45
C ARG A 89 21.20 9.98 -12.12
N LEU A 90 21.11 8.75 -11.60
CA LEU A 90 19.84 8.17 -11.19
C LEU A 90 19.18 8.98 -10.06
N LYS A 91 19.95 9.36 -9.04
CA LYS A 91 19.49 10.23 -7.94
C LYS A 91 18.92 11.53 -8.47
N LYS A 92 19.64 12.20 -9.38
CA LYS A 92 19.17 13.43 -10.02
C LYS A 92 17.87 13.20 -10.79
N LYS A 93 17.81 12.16 -11.64
CA LYS A 93 16.60 11.79 -12.39
C LYS A 93 15.39 11.55 -11.48
N VAL A 94 15.57 10.82 -10.38
CA VAL A 94 14.51 10.55 -9.39
C VAL A 94 14.07 11.84 -8.71
N SER A 95 15.00 12.70 -8.33
CA SER A 95 14.71 14.02 -7.76
C SER A 95 13.93 14.91 -8.73
N ASP A 96 14.34 14.96 -9.99
CA ASP A 96 13.68 15.76 -11.02
C ASP A 96 12.26 15.24 -11.31
N ALA A 97 12.09 13.92 -11.37
CA ALA A 97 10.77 13.29 -11.53
C ALA A 97 9.87 13.57 -10.32
N TYR A 98 10.41 13.53 -9.09
CA TYR A 98 9.69 13.86 -7.88
C TYR A 98 9.23 15.33 -7.87
N ASN A 99 10.12 16.27 -8.17
CA ASN A 99 9.81 17.69 -8.25
C ASN A 99 8.77 17.98 -9.35
N THR A 100 8.89 17.34 -10.51
CA THR A 100 7.90 17.45 -11.60
C THR A 100 6.53 16.97 -11.13
N THR A 101 6.48 15.82 -10.45
CA THR A 101 5.24 15.26 -9.90
C THR A 101 4.64 16.17 -8.83
N LEU A 102 5.47 16.74 -7.94
CA LEU A 102 5.03 17.70 -6.93
C LEU A 102 4.40 18.94 -7.57
N ASN A 103 5.06 19.53 -8.56
CA ASN A 103 4.56 20.71 -9.26
C ASN A 103 3.22 20.42 -9.96
N GLN A 104 3.11 19.28 -10.65
CA GLN A 104 1.84 18.85 -11.27
C GLN A 104 0.73 18.65 -10.21
N ASN A 105 1.08 18.07 -9.06
CA ASN A 105 0.12 17.88 -7.97
C ASN A 105 -0.33 19.21 -7.37
N ALA A 106 0.57 20.17 -7.13
CA ALA A 106 0.23 21.48 -6.62
C ALA A 106 -0.77 22.22 -7.53
N LEU A 107 -0.56 22.14 -8.85
CA LEU A 107 -1.48 22.71 -9.85
C LEU A 107 -2.85 22.03 -9.88
N SER A 108 -2.90 20.71 -9.64
CA SER A 108 -4.13 19.91 -9.69
C SER A 108 -4.96 20.01 -8.40
N VAL A 109 -4.31 20.10 -7.23
CA VAL A 109 -4.99 20.00 -5.94
C VAL A 109 -5.94 21.17 -5.70
N GLY A 110 -5.50 22.41 -5.98
CA GLY A 110 -6.32 23.61 -5.79
C GLY A 110 -7.55 23.68 -6.71
N ARG A 111 -7.54 23.00 -7.85
CA ARG A 111 -8.68 22.96 -8.80
C ARG A 111 -9.61 21.78 -8.58
N SER A 112 -9.08 20.62 -8.19
CA SER A 112 -9.84 19.36 -8.21
C SER A 112 -10.51 19.01 -6.88
N TYR A 113 -10.07 19.59 -5.76
CA TYR A 113 -10.54 19.22 -4.41
C TYR A 113 -11.21 20.37 -3.66
N GLN A 114 -11.84 21.31 -4.36
CA GLN A 114 -12.72 22.32 -3.76
C GLN A 114 -14.05 21.67 -3.29
N ARG A 115 -14.00 20.89 -2.21
CA ARG A 115 -15.19 20.35 -1.55
C ARG A 115 -15.37 21.07 -0.21
N LEU A 116 -16.60 21.49 0.08
CA LEU A 116 -16.95 22.20 1.33
C LEU A 116 -16.47 21.48 2.60
N TRP A 117 -16.56 20.15 2.64
CA TRP A 117 -16.15 19.38 3.81
C TRP A 117 -14.62 19.19 3.95
N LEU A 118 -13.84 19.42 2.89
CA LEU A 118 -12.38 19.39 2.98
C LEU A 118 -11.79 20.73 3.43
N SER A 119 -12.53 21.84 3.31
CA SER A 119 -12.07 23.20 3.63
C SER A 119 -10.61 23.43 3.21
N ASP A 120 -9.71 23.54 4.18
CA ASP A 120 -8.32 23.95 4.00
C ASP A 120 -7.35 22.76 3.93
N VAL A 121 -7.84 21.52 4.12
CA VAL A 121 -7.05 20.29 4.02
C VAL A 121 -6.24 20.21 2.71
N PRO A 122 -6.77 20.63 1.54
CA PRO A 122 -5.98 20.62 0.31
C PRO A 122 -4.74 21.53 0.30
N LEU A 123 -4.64 22.50 1.22
CA LEU A 123 -3.50 23.41 1.34
C LEU A 123 -2.33 22.77 2.10
N TYR A 124 -2.62 21.83 3.00
CA TYR A 124 -1.62 21.25 3.91
C TYR A 124 -1.18 19.83 3.53
N PHE A 125 -1.98 19.12 2.73
CA PHE A 125 -1.76 17.71 2.44
C PHE A 125 -1.45 17.44 0.98
N SER A 126 -0.67 16.38 0.73
CA SER A 126 -0.42 15.91 -0.64
C SER A 126 -1.70 15.41 -1.30
N ARG A 127 -1.77 15.51 -2.64
CA ARG A 127 -2.85 14.95 -3.45
C ARG A 127 -3.20 13.52 -3.06
N ARG A 128 -2.16 12.69 -2.87
CA ARG A 128 -2.33 11.27 -2.52
C ARG A 128 -3.00 11.10 -1.16
N ALA A 129 -2.67 11.93 -0.17
CA ALA A 129 -3.32 11.90 1.14
C ALA A 129 -4.79 12.32 1.03
N ILE A 130 -5.08 13.37 0.26
CA ILE A 130 -6.45 13.84 0.00
C ILE A 130 -7.29 12.75 -0.68
N ASP A 131 -6.74 12.07 -1.69
CA ASP A 131 -7.42 10.96 -2.37
C ASP A 131 -7.77 9.82 -1.41
N LEU A 132 -6.88 9.50 -0.46
CA LEU A 132 -7.14 8.49 0.55
C LEU A 132 -8.27 8.92 1.50
N VAL A 133 -8.29 10.18 1.93
CA VAL A 133 -9.37 10.73 2.77
C VAL A 133 -10.71 10.69 2.02
N ILE A 134 -10.74 11.09 0.75
CA ILE A 134 -11.94 11.02 -0.09
C ILE A 134 -12.40 9.58 -0.29
N GLN A 135 -11.46 8.64 -0.45
CA GLN A 135 -11.80 7.22 -0.55
C GLN A 135 -12.45 6.73 0.75
N GLN A 136 -11.95 7.12 1.92
CA GLN A 136 -12.55 6.75 3.20
C GLN A 136 -13.92 7.42 3.40
N HIS A 137 -14.06 8.69 3.04
CA HIS A 137 -15.34 9.40 3.06
C HIS A 137 -16.40 8.67 2.22
N ARG A 138 -16.08 8.30 0.98
CA ARG A 138 -16.99 7.55 0.09
C ARG A 138 -17.37 6.17 0.65
N ARG A 139 -16.50 5.55 1.46
CA ARG A 139 -16.83 4.29 2.13
C ARG A 139 -17.79 4.54 3.30
N ALA A 140 -17.52 5.57 4.10
CA ALA A 140 -18.37 5.95 5.22
C ALA A 140 -19.79 6.35 4.75
N GLU A 141 -19.91 7.11 3.66
CA GLU A 141 -21.21 7.52 3.09
C GLU A 141 -22.14 6.35 2.76
N ARG A 142 -21.60 5.17 2.40
CA ARG A 142 -22.42 3.96 2.13
C ARG A 142 -23.14 3.43 3.36
N HIS A 143 -22.69 3.86 4.54
CA HIS A 143 -23.24 3.45 5.83
C HIS A 143 -24.03 4.57 6.51
N LEU A 144 -24.14 5.75 5.89
CA LEU A 144 -24.97 6.84 6.38
C LEU A 144 -26.39 6.74 5.82
N VAL A 145 -27.37 7.11 6.64
CA VAL A 145 -28.76 7.24 6.19
C VAL A 145 -28.83 8.44 5.26
N THR A 146 -29.19 8.21 4.01
CA THR A 146 -29.34 9.26 2.98
C THR A 146 -30.70 9.09 2.30
N ALA A 147 -31.21 10.12 1.63
CA ALA A 147 -32.45 10.02 0.85
C ALA A 147 -32.45 8.85 -0.16
N SER A 148 -31.28 8.46 -0.68
CA SER A 148 -31.08 7.32 -1.57
C SER A 148 -30.76 5.98 -0.87
N ASN A 149 -30.47 6.00 0.43
CA ASN A 149 -30.13 4.82 1.23
C ASN A 149 -30.79 4.93 2.61
N THR A 150 -32.06 4.53 2.66
CA THR A 150 -32.92 4.65 3.84
C THR A 150 -32.64 3.58 4.91
N GLN A 151 -31.97 2.48 4.55
CA GLN A 151 -31.56 1.41 5.47
C GLN A 151 -30.12 0.98 5.19
N PRO A 152 -29.12 1.79 5.60
CA PRO A 152 -27.72 1.43 5.43
C PRO A 152 -27.37 0.19 6.25
N LYS A 153 -26.55 -0.70 5.67
CA LYS A 153 -26.00 -1.84 6.41
C LYS A 153 -25.12 -1.31 7.55
N PRO A 154 -25.29 -1.78 8.80
CA PRO A 154 -24.46 -1.34 9.92
C PRO A 154 -22.98 -1.60 9.63
N ILE A 155 -22.13 -0.70 10.11
CA ILE A 155 -20.67 -0.86 10.04
C ILE A 155 -20.32 -1.99 11.01
N ASP A 156 -19.90 -3.13 10.47
CA ASP A 156 -19.35 -4.22 11.29
C ASP A 156 -18.12 -3.72 12.04
N VAL A 157 -18.13 -3.84 13.37
CA VAL A 157 -17.01 -3.44 14.22
C VAL A 157 -15.72 -4.11 13.77
N CYS A 158 -14.67 -3.30 13.71
CA CYS A 158 -13.32 -3.70 13.38
C CYS A 158 -12.71 -4.51 14.52
N LEU A 159 -13.08 -5.80 14.65
CA LEU A 159 -12.47 -6.68 15.66
C LEU A 159 -11.01 -6.95 15.30
N VAL A 160 -10.14 -7.07 16.32
CA VAL A 160 -8.68 -7.31 16.22
C VAL A 160 -8.30 -8.43 15.23
N ASN A 161 -9.20 -9.39 15.00
CA ASN A 161 -8.99 -10.53 14.12
C ASN A 161 -9.64 -10.45 12.73
N THR A 162 -10.58 -9.53 12.50
CA THR A 162 -11.33 -9.41 11.24
C THR A 162 -10.93 -8.20 10.41
N CYS A 163 -10.22 -7.25 11.02
CA CYS A 163 -9.79 -6.05 10.33
C CYS A 163 -8.47 -6.19 9.60
N SER A 164 -8.49 -5.85 8.32
CA SER A 164 -7.29 -5.70 7.49
C SER A 164 -6.96 -4.22 7.34
N PHE A 165 -5.68 -3.88 7.37
CA PHE A 165 -5.23 -2.54 7.01
C PHE A 165 -4.87 -2.49 5.53
N SER A 166 -5.09 -1.33 4.92
CA SER A 166 -4.37 -0.90 3.72
C SER A 166 -2.88 -0.91 4.05
N GLN A 167 -2.19 -2.00 3.69
CA GLN A 167 -0.78 -2.26 4.02
C GLN A 167 0.21 -1.20 3.47
N GLN A 168 -0.23 -0.22 2.68
CA GLN A 168 0.64 0.85 2.19
C GLN A 168 0.59 2.11 3.06
N TYR A 169 -0.55 2.41 3.69
CA TYR A 169 -0.75 3.66 4.43
C TYR A 169 -1.27 3.44 5.85
N GLY A 170 -1.34 2.17 6.30
CA GLY A 170 -1.85 1.81 7.61
C GLY A 170 -3.29 2.27 7.87
N LEU A 171 -4.08 2.52 6.82
CA LEU A 171 -5.47 2.93 6.93
C LEU A 171 -6.36 1.70 7.15
N PRO A 172 -7.32 1.74 8.08
CA PRO A 172 -8.21 0.61 8.27
C PRO A 172 -9.06 0.40 7.00
N TYR A 173 -9.35 -0.86 6.68
CA TYR A 173 -10.19 -1.21 5.54
C TYR A 173 -11.66 -0.81 5.78
N LYS A 174 -12.11 -0.93 7.02
CA LYS A 174 -13.41 -0.45 7.49
C LYS A 174 -13.23 0.95 8.09
N PRO A 175 -14.21 1.85 7.93
CA PRO A 175 -14.23 3.07 8.72
C PRO A 175 -14.37 2.65 10.19
N ASP A 176 -13.31 2.81 10.98
CA ASP A 176 -13.51 2.91 12.41
C ASP A 176 -14.37 4.16 12.61
N THR A 177 -15.44 4.04 13.40
CA THR A 177 -16.11 5.20 13.96
C THR A 177 -15.09 5.90 14.84
N PHE A 178 -14.26 6.76 14.24
CA PHE A 178 -13.76 7.91 14.97
C PHE A 178 -15.02 8.62 15.43
N GLU A 179 -15.35 8.48 16.71
CA GLU A 179 -16.31 9.34 17.38
C GLU A 179 -15.76 10.75 17.23
N PHE A 180 -16.14 11.42 16.15
CA PHE A 180 -16.02 12.85 16.06
C PHE A 180 -17.08 13.37 17.00
N THR A 181 -16.76 13.53 18.29
CA THR A 181 -17.59 14.32 19.19
C THR A 181 -17.57 15.73 18.63
N PRO A 182 -18.65 16.23 18.01
CA PRO A 182 -18.65 17.63 17.60
C PRO A 182 -18.53 18.45 18.88
N SER A 183 -17.49 19.30 18.96
CA SER A 183 -17.44 20.31 20.02
C SER A 183 -18.73 21.13 19.94
N PRO A 184 -19.42 21.38 21.08
CA PRO A 184 -20.63 22.17 21.08
C PRO A 184 -20.31 23.56 20.52
N PRO A 185 -21.25 24.20 19.79
CA PRO A 185 -21.04 25.53 19.26
C PRO A 185 -20.74 26.48 20.42
N GLY A 186 -19.51 26.98 20.44
CA GLY A 186 -19.11 28.03 21.36
C GLY A 186 -20.00 29.24 21.12
N ARG A 187 -20.74 29.63 22.16
CA ARG A 187 -21.37 30.95 22.23
C ARG A 187 -20.26 32.00 22.27
N GLN A 188 -20.13 32.79 21.21
CA GLN A 188 -19.75 34.20 21.25
C GLN A 188 -20.59 34.95 20.22
#